data_AF-A0A842QGF8-F1
#
_entry.id   AF-A0A842QGF8-F1
#
_cell.length_a   1.000
_cell.length_b   1.000
_cell.length_c   1.000
_cell.angle_alpha   90.00
_cell.angle_beta   90.00
_cell.angle_gamma   90.00
#
_symmetry.space_group_name_H-M   'P 1'
#
loop_
_entity.id
_entity.type
_entity.pdbx_description
1 polymer ?
#
loop_
_entity_poly.entity_id
_entity_poly.type
_entity_poly.pdbx_seq_one_letter_code
_entity_poly.pdbx_strand_id
1 'polypeptide(L)'
;MTEQLGSFDVPLPDSLAGINKSADSMPIEVLLEDGNTVVSIDCSCCSELLSSRLPGGVLIPIASALKTFFERSGMRNLDVEVRGNIMRRIYEGEMEASMVETMASRVKHSVKEFARKRNNT
;
A
#
# COMPACT_ATOMS: atom_id res chain seq x y z
N MET A 1 19.84 -10.26 -0.93
CA MET A 1 20.25 -9.26 0.11
C MET A 1 19.10 -8.28 0.21
N THR A 2 18.61 -8.00 1.42
CA THR A 2 17.44 -7.13 1.62
C THR A 2 17.91 -5.77 2.13
N GLU A 3 17.53 -4.70 1.45
CA GLU A 3 17.81 -3.32 1.84
C GLU A 3 16.50 -2.55 2.03
N GLN A 4 16.38 -1.77 3.11
CA GLN A 4 15.22 -0.92 3.33
C GLN A 4 15.44 0.47 2.73
N LEU A 5 14.60 0.86 1.79
CA LEU A 5 14.64 2.18 1.15
C LEU A 5 13.90 3.24 1.97
N GLY A 6 12.88 2.83 2.73
CA GLY A 6 12.13 3.72 3.60
C GLY A 6 10.81 3.13 4.06
N SER A 7 10.07 3.91 4.84
CA SER A 7 8.74 3.56 5.33
C SER A 7 7.88 4.80 5.51
N PHE A 8 6.57 4.62 5.50
CA PHE A 8 5.59 5.67 5.75
C PHE A 8 4.25 5.10 6.19
N ASP A 9 3.52 5.89 6.98
CA ASP A 9 2.17 5.54 7.40
C ASP A 9 1.11 6.10 6.46
N VAL A 10 0.12 5.27 6.13
CA VAL A 10 -1.07 5.68 5.38
C VAL A 10 -2.22 5.88 6.37
N PRO A 11 -2.77 7.10 6.50
CA PRO A 11 -3.93 7.33 7.37
C PRO A 11 -5.14 6.54 6.92
N LEU A 12 -5.80 5.87 7.86
CA LEU A 12 -7.03 5.15 7.62
C LEU A 12 -8.22 6.09 7.86
N PRO A 13 -9.03 6.36 6.83
CA PRO A 13 -10.19 7.23 6.97
C PRO A 13 -11.28 6.58 7.82
N ASP A 14 -11.95 7.38 8.66
CA ASP A 14 -13.08 6.94 9.49
C ASP A 14 -14.26 6.40 8.68
N SER A 15 -14.33 6.76 7.39
CA SER A 15 -15.37 6.32 6.45
C SER A 15 -15.32 4.84 6.08
N LEU A 16 -14.32 4.12 6.61
CA LEU A 16 -14.26 2.66 6.65
C LEU A 16 -15.27 2.06 7.65
N ALA A 17 -16.54 2.42 7.50
CA ALA A 17 -17.63 1.83 8.29
C ALA A 17 -17.64 0.30 8.11
N GLY A 18 -17.64 -0.43 9.22
CA GLY A 18 -17.68 -1.89 9.24
C GLY A 18 -16.33 -2.61 9.34
N ILE A 19 -15.21 -1.86 9.45
CA ILE A 19 -13.90 -2.44 9.76
C ILE A 19 -13.57 -2.18 11.22
N ASN A 20 -13.20 -3.23 11.95
CA ASN A 20 -12.73 -3.08 13.33
C ASN A 20 -11.27 -2.59 13.31
N LYS A 21 -11.07 -1.26 13.22
CA LYS A 21 -9.74 -0.65 13.21
C LYS A 21 -9.15 -0.64 14.63
N SER A 22 -7.95 -1.21 14.78
CA SER A 22 -7.17 -1.11 16.04
C SER A 22 -6.17 0.05 16.03
N ALA A 23 -5.95 0.69 14.87
CA ALA A 23 -5.12 1.88 14.72
C ALA A 23 -5.65 2.80 13.60
N ASP A 24 -5.27 4.08 13.65
CA ASP A 24 -5.67 5.11 12.67
C ASP A 24 -4.77 5.18 11.43
N SER A 25 -3.74 4.34 11.36
CA SER A 25 -2.83 4.30 10.22
C SER A 25 -2.37 2.88 9.91
N MET A 26 -1.95 2.70 8.66
CA MET A 26 -1.42 1.47 8.11
C MET A 26 0.05 1.70 7.70
N PRO A 27 1.00 1.04 8.37
CA PRO A 27 2.41 1.14 8.01
C PRO A 27 2.69 0.51 6.64
N ILE A 28 3.52 1.19 5.85
CA ILE A 28 4.06 0.68 4.58
C ILE A 28 5.58 0.78 4.61
N GLU A 29 6.25 -0.30 4.24
CA GLU A 29 7.70 -0.38 4.09
C GLU A 29 8.07 -0.66 2.63
N VAL A 30 9.20 -0.10 2.20
CA VAL A 30 9.74 -0.28 0.85
C VAL A 30 11.12 -0.90 0.97
N LEU A 31 11.29 -2.06 0.33
CA LEU A 31 12.48 -2.87 0.40
C LEU A 31 13.01 -3.11 -1.01
N LEU A 32 14.33 -3.28 -1.15
CA LEU A 32 14.94 -3.94 -2.29
C LEU A 32 15.28 -5.37 -1.90
N GLU A 33 14.79 -6.31 -2.69
CA GLU A 33 15.06 -7.74 -2.54
C GLU A 33 15.38 -8.34 -3.89
N ASP A 34 16.60 -8.87 -4.02
CA ASP A 34 17.05 -9.63 -5.19
C ASP A 34 16.80 -8.90 -6.53
N GLY A 35 17.09 -7.59 -6.56
CA GLY A 35 16.93 -6.73 -7.74
C GLY A 35 15.49 -6.23 -7.99
N ASN A 36 14.58 -6.49 -7.05
CA ASN A 36 13.18 -6.09 -7.14
C ASN A 36 12.80 -5.15 -6.01
N THR A 37 11.84 -4.26 -6.28
CA THR A 37 11.23 -3.41 -5.26
C THR A 37 10.05 -4.13 -4.63
N VAL A 38 10.11 -4.34 -3.32
CA VAL A 38 9.03 -4.94 -2.54
C VAL A 38 8.37 -3.87 -1.68
N VAL A 39 7.06 -3.70 -1.86
CA VAL A 39 6.24 -2.86 -0.99
C VAL A 39 5.48 -3.75 -0.01
N SER A 40 5.84 -3.65 1.26
CA SER A 40 5.23 -4.38 2.38
C SER A 40 4.19 -3.50 3.06
N ILE A 41 2.97 -3.99 3.20
CA ILE A 41 1.82 -3.27 3.76
C ILE A 41 1.35 -4.03 5.01
N ASP A 42 1.53 -3.45 6.19
CA ASP A 42 1.10 -4.06 7.44
C ASP A 42 -0.37 -3.73 7.72
N CYS A 43 -1.23 -4.73 7.50
CA CYS A 43 -2.67 -4.64 7.71
C CYS A 43 -3.09 -5.10 9.11
N SER A 44 -2.18 -5.20 10.09
CA SER A 44 -2.52 -5.63 11.46
C SER A 44 -3.56 -4.71 12.13
N CYS A 45 -3.61 -3.44 11.72
CA CYS A 45 -4.62 -2.49 12.15
C CYS A 45 -6.04 -2.84 11.68
N CYS A 46 -6.18 -3.67 10.65
CA CYS A 46 -7.45 -4.02 10.00
C CYS A 46 -7.30 -5.28 9.14
N SER A 47 -7.00 -6.42 9.77
CA SER A 47 -6.73 -7.70 9.10
C SER A 47 -7.91 -8.17 8.23
N GLU A 48 -9.12 -7.70 8.54
CA GLU A 48 -10.34 -7.92 7.75
C GLU A 48 -10.17 -7.47 6.29
N LEU A 49 -9.35 -6.44 6.02
CA LEU A 49 -9.06 -5.96 4.67
C LEU A 49 -8.35 -7.01 3.79
N LEU A 50 -7.66 -8.00 4.40
CA LEU A 50 -7.00 -9.10 3.69
C LEU A 50 -7.90 -10.30 3.47
N SER A 51 -8.95 -10.45 4.29
CA SER A 51 -9.79 -11.67 4.36
C SER A 51 -10.83 -11.79 3.23
N SER A 52 -11.08 -10.72 2.48
CA SER A 52 -12.09 -10.69 1.42
C SER A 52 -11.49 -11.00 0.04
N ARG A 53 -12.15 -11.86 -0.76
CA ARG A 53 -11.76 -12.27 -2.14
C ARG A 53 -11.61 -11.13 -3.17
N LEU A 54 -11.85 -9.90 -2.77
CA LEU A 54 -11.46 -8.68 -3.45
C LEU A 54 -11.04 -7.71 -2.35
N PRO A 55 -9.98 -6.90 -2.50
CA PRO A 55 -9.71 -5.82 -1.56
C PRO A 55 -10.95 -4.93 -1.59
N GLY A 56 -11.82 -5.01 -0.61
CA GLY A 56 -13.01 -4.19 -0.50
C GLY A 56 -12.73 -3.16 0.56
N GLY A 57 -12.26 -1.97 0.17
CA GLY A 57 -11.89 -0.94 1.13
C GLY A 57 -10.60 -0.22 0.77
N VAL A 58 -9.90 0.32 1.76
CA VAL A 58 -8.73 1.21 1.58
C VAL A 58 -7.51 0.54 0.95
N LEU A 59 -7.46 -0.80 0.89
CA LEU A 59 -6.45 -1.49 0.09
C LEU A 59 -6.59 -1.25 -1.42
N ILE A 60 -7.80 -1.00 -1.96
CA ILE A 60 -7.98 -0.68 -3.39
C ILE A 60 -7.23 0.60 -3.78
N PRO A 61 -7.49 1.77 -3.16
CA PRO A 61 -6.80 3.00 -3.54
C PRO A 61 -5.29 2.92 -3.29
N ILE A 62 -4.83 2.17 -2.28
CA ILE A 62 -3.39 1.94 -2.05
C ILE A 62 -2.80 1.10 -3.20
N ALA A 63 -3.37 -0.08 -3.46
CA ALA A 63 -2.93 -0.98 -4.50
C ALA A 63 -2.95 -0.34 -5.89
N SER A 64 -3.98 0.45 -6.20
CA SER A 64 -4.10 1.17 -7.45
C SER A 64 -3.06 2.29 -7.56
N ALA A 65 -2.83 3.06 -6.50
CA ALA A 65 -1.82 4.12 -6.49
C ALA A 65 -0.41 3.56 -6.69
N LEU A 66 -0.08 2.47 -5.98
CA LEU A 66 1.20 1.77 -6.15
C LEU A 66 1.36 1.28 -7.59
N LYS A 67 0.36 0.58 -8.13
CA LYS A 67 0.39 0.10 -9.52
C LYS A 67 0.68 1.25 -10.50
N THR A 68 -0.09 2.33 -10.44
CA THR A 68 0.10 3.49 -11.33
C THR A 68 1.45 4.17 -11.13
N PHE A 69 1.97 4.22 -9.90
CA PHE A 69 3.28 4.78 -9.62
C PHE A 69 4.39 3.96 -10.31
N PHE A 70 4.43 2.65 -10.05
CA PHE A 70 5.46 1.76 -10.59
C PHE A 70 5.38 1.62 -12.11
N GLU A 71 4.17 1.51 -12.68
CA GLU A 71 4.01 1.44 -14.14
C GLU A 71 4.55 2.71 -14.84
N ARG A 72 4.36 3.89 -14.24
CA ARG A 72 4.92 5.15 -14.77
C ARG A 72 6.44 5.23 -14.65
N SER A 73 7.02 4.50 -13.71
CA SER A 73 8.46 4.34 -13.54
C SER A 73 9.04 3.19 -14.38
N GLY A 74 8.24 2.58 -15.25
CA GLY A 74 8.68 1.45 -16.09
C GLY A 74 8.80 0.12 -15.34
N MET A 75 8.30 0.04 -14.11
CA MET A 75 8.38 -1.14 -13.26
C MET A 75 7.07 -1.93 -13.32
N ARG A 76 7.17 -3.24 -13.57
CA ARG A 76 6.03 -4.14 -13.71
C ARG A 76 5.75 -4.84 -12.38
N ASN A 77 4.48 -5.02 -12.01
CA ASN A 77 4.15 -5.88 -10.87
C ASN A 77 4.42 -7.35 -11.24
N LEU A 78 5.24 -8.00 -10.43
CA LEU A 78 5.60 -9.41 -10.59
C LEU A 78 4.68 -10.31 -9.79
N ASP A 79 4.39 -9.93 -8.55
CA ASP A 79 3.59 -10.76 -7.65
C ASP A 79 2.91 -9.94 -6.54
N VAL A 80 1.94 -10.58 -5.89
CA VAL A 80 1.29 -10.13 -4.66
C VAL A 80 1.23 -11.31 -3.68
N GLU A 81 1.99 -11.21 -2.60
CA GLU A 81 1.98 -12.21 -1.53
C GLU A 81 1.19 -11.71 -0.32
N VAL A 82 0.46 -12.59 0.35
CA VAL A 82 -0.16 -12.29 1.65
C VAL A 82 0.36 -13.28 2.68
N ARG A 83 1.00 -12.78 3.74
CA ARG A 83 1.55 -13.57 4.83
C ARG A 83 1.02 -13.04 6.16
N GLY A 84 0.02 -13.74 6.71
CA GLY A 84 -0.67 -13.26 7.91
C GLY A 84 -1.34 -11.91 7.67
N ASN A 85 -0.94 -10.89 8.43
CA ASN A 85 -1.44 -9.52 8.30
C ASN A 85 -0.63 -8.64 7.33
N ILE A 86 0.38 -9.20 6.67
CA ILE A 86 1.24 -8.43 5.76
C ILE A 86 0.88 -8.77 4.32
N MET A 87 0.60 -7.74 3.52
CA MET A 87 0.53 -7.84 2.07
C MET A 87 1.82 -7.30 1.45
N ARG A 88 2.50 -8.11 0.63
CA ARG A 88 3.69 -7.71 -0.11
C ARG A 88 3.35 -7.60 -1.59
N ARG A 89 3.80 -6.53 -2.24
CA ARG A 89 3.69 -6.35 -3.68
C ARG A 89 5.10 -6.23 -4.25
N ILE A 90 5.42 -7.11 -5.18
CA ILE A 90 6.74 -7.22 -5.77
C ILE A 90 6.71 -6.54 -7.14
N TYR A 91 7.67 -5.67 -7.41
CA TYR A 91 7.81 -4.93 -8.66
C TYR A 91 9.20 -5.16 -9.25
N GLU A 92 9.23 -5.42 -10.55
CA GLU A 92 10.46 -5.64 -11.33
C GLU A 92 11.29 -4.37 -11.39
N GLY A 93 12.54 -4.45 -10.91
CA GLY A 93 13.50 -3.35 -10.90
C GLY A 93 13.66 -2.68 -9.53
N GLU A 94 14.74 -1.89 -9.42
CA GLU A 94 15.14 -1.23 -8.19
C GLU A 94 14.65 0.22 -8.17
N MET A 95 13.90 0.57 -7.13
CA MET A 95 13.50 1.93 -6.84
C MET A 95 14.60 2.69 -6.12
N GLU A 96 14.77 3.97 -6.41
CA GLU A 96 15.66 4.83 -5.64
C GLU A 96 14.99 5.28 -4.33
N ALA A 97 15.77 5.43 -3.25
CA ALA A 97 15.27 5.93 -1.97
C ALA A 97 14.60 7.32 -2.09
N SER A 98 15.10 8.17 -3.00
CA SER A 98 14.55 9.50 -3.32
C SER A 98 13.07 9.46 -3.77
N MET A 99 12.64 8.34 -4.33
CA MET A 99 11.29 8.15 -4.87
C MET A 99 10.25 7.80 -3.80
N VAL A 100 10.68 7.37 -2.60
CA VAL A 100 9.80 6.91 -1.52
C VAL A 100 8.82 8.00 -1.10
N GLU A 101 9.28 9.23 -0.92
CA GLU A 101 8.41 10.35 -0.50
C GLU A 101 7.35 10.69 -1.55
N THR A 102 7.72 10.61 -2.83
CA THR A 102 6.80 10.85 -3.95
C THR A 102 5.74 9.76 -4.00
N MET A 103 6.14 8.50 -3.84
CA MET A 103 5.22 7.36 -3.78
C MET A 103 4.27 7.50 -2.59
N ALA A 104 4.81 7.77 -1.40
CA ALA A 104 4.04 7.97 -0.17
C ALA A 104 2.97 9.05 -0.34
N SER A 105 3.35 10.19 -0.92
CA SER A 105 2.42 11.30 -1.20
C SER A 105 1.27 10.88 -2.12
N ARG A 106 1.55 10.10 -3.17
CA ARG A 106 0.52 9.60 -4.10
C ARG A 106 -0.41 8.59 -3.44
N VAL A 107 0.13 7.67 -2.66
CA VAL A 107 -0.66 6.67 -1.91
C VAL A 107 -1.59 7.37 -0.92
N LYS A 108 -1.04 8.28 -0.08
CA LYS A 108 -1.82 9.08 0.88
C LYS A 108 -2.92 9.89 0.19
N HIS A 109 -2.61 10.52 -0.94
CA HIS A 109 -3.59 11.26 -1.72
C HIS A 109 -4.71 10.37 -2.26
N SER A 110 -4.39 9.21 -2.83
CA SER A 110 -5.36 8.25 -3.34
C SER A 110 -6.35 7.79 -2.27
N VAL A 111 -5.85 7.48 -1.06
CA VAL A 111 -6.69 7.09 0.08
C VAL A 111 -7.60 8.24 0.53
N LYS A 112 -7.06 9.46 0.61
CA LYS A 112 -7.86 10.65 0.95
C LYS A 112 -8.97 10.89 -0.07
N GLU A 113 -8.69 10.79 -1.36
CA GLU A 113 -9.69 10.99 -2.42
C GLU A 113 -10.76 9.89 -2.42
N PHE A 114 -10.37 8.64 -2.15
CA PHE A 114 -11.32 7.55 -1.96
C PHE A 114 -12.26 7.81 -0.77
N ALA A 115 -11.70 8.27 0.36
CA ALA A 115 -12.49 8.60 1.55
C ALA A 115 -13.50 9.72 1.29
N ARG A 116 -13.08 10.79 0.58
CA ARG A 116 -13.96 11.92 0.22
C ARG A 116 -15.12 11.49 -0.67
N LYS A 117 -14.86 10.63 -1.68
CA LYS A 117 -15.92 10.10 -2.56
C LYS A 117 -16.95 9.29 -1.79
N ARG A 118 -16.50 8.47 -0.84
CA ARG A 118 -17.38 7.63 -0.01
C ARG A 118 -18.24 8.44 0.96
N ASN A 119 -17.75 9.56 1.48
CA ASN A 119 -18.51 10.44 2.37
C ASN A 119 -19.56 11.30 1.66
N ASN A 120 -19.45 11.45 0.33
CA ASN A 120 -20.41 12.21 -0.49
C ASN A 120 -21.50 11.31 -1.10
N THR A 121 -21.54 10.03 -0.72
CA THR A 121 -22.55 9.04 -1.17
C THR A 121 -23.37 8.61 0.04
#